data_AF-A0A3B9JAN6-F1
#
_entry.id   AF-A0A3B9JAN6-F1
#
_cell.length_a   1.000
_cell.length_b   1.000
_cell.length_c   1.000
_cell.angle_alpha   90.00
_cell.angle_beta   90.00
_cell.angle_gamma   90.00
#
_symmetry.space_group_name_H-M   'P 1'
#
loop_
_entity.id
_entity.type
_entity.pdbx_description
1 polymer ?
#
loop_
_entity_poly.entity_id
_entity_poly.type
_entity_poly.pdbx_seq_one_letter_code
_entity_poly.pdbx_strand_id
1 'polypeptide(L)'
;MIWRIHLLSDIIRMFCNRLQKSLTERNCMSDLALSKKSAVPRQKNPQDLLRRREGLIGLLFLSPWILGFVLLKLAPIVASLVFSFTDFYMLTPEEISFIGLENYLRVLGDIDAGSSLSGSLGYFLFTVPIQLFAALALAAVFSSNRVRAKSFLRPLFFMPSIIPAGAILFIYLGFVDPGSGWL
;
A
#
# COMPACT_ATOMS: atom_id res chain seq x y z
N MET A 1 -13.74 -27.53 5.29
CA MET A 1 -13.02 -26.84 4.19
C MET A 1 -11.50 -27.06 4.19
N ILE A 2 -10.91 -27.65 5.24
CA ILE A 2 -9.45 -27.86 5.37
C ILE A 2 -8.98 -29.24 4.84
N TRP A 3 -9.84 -30.26 4.83
CA TRP A 3 -9.50 -31.62 4.38
C TRP A 3 -9.33 -31.79 2.86
N ARG A 4 -9.72 -30.81 2.04
CA ARG A 4 -9.64 -30.91 0.56
C ARG A 4 -8.29 -30.47 -0.01
N ILE A 5 -7.41 -29.89 0.81
CA ILE A 5 -6.13 -29.30 0.38
C ILE A 5 -4.96 -30.28 0.60
N HIS A 6 -5.00 -31.13 1.65
CA HIS A 6 -3.91 -32.07 1.92
C HIS A 6 -3.87 -33.28 0.97
N LEU A 7 -5.02 -33.84 0.57
CA LEU A 7 -5.06 -35.04 -0.27
C LEU A 7 -4.57 -34.80 -1.71
N LEU A 8 -4.76 -33.58 -2.24
CA LEU A 8 -4.24 -33.19 -3.56
C LEU A 8 -2.71 -32.98 -3.55
N SER A 9 -2.14 -32.49 -2.43
CA SER A 9 -0.70 -32.29 -2.28
C SER A 9 0.08 -33.60 -2.46
N ASP A 10 -0.39 -34.69 -1.85
CA ASP A 10 0.36 -35.93 -1.78
C ASP A 10 0.28 -36.73 -3.10
N ILE A 11 -0.86 -36.69 -3.78
CA ILE A 11 -1.02 -37.27 -5.11
C ILE A 11 -0.15 -36.52 -6.14
N ILE A 12 -0.09 -35.20 -6.08
CA ILE A 12 0.76 -34.38 -6.96
C ILE A 12 2.25 -34.67 -6.71
N ARG A 13 2.69 -34.78 -5.45
CA ARG A 13 4.10 -35.09 -5.12
C ARG A 13 4.52 -36.48 -5.59
N MET A 14 3.65 -37.48 -5.43
CA MET A 14 3.96 -38.86 -5.82
C MET A 14 4.03 -39.03 -7.35
N PHE A 15 3.16 -38.36 -8.10
CA PHE A 15 3.19 -38.38 -9.56
C PHE A 15 4.38 -37.60 -10.13
N CYS A 16 4.72 -36.46 -9.51
CA CYS A 16 5.86 -35.63 -9.89
C CYS A 16 7.19 -36.38 -9.76
N ASN A 17 7.39 -37.11 -8.65
CA ASN A 17 8.66 -37.82 -8.41
C ASN A 17 8.86 -39.02 -9.35
N ARG A 18 7.77 -39.68 -9.77
CA ARG A 18 7.81 -40.84 -10.67
C ARG A 18 7.98 -40.45 -12.14
N LEU A 19 7.42 -39.30 -12.55
CA LEU A 19 7.66 -38.71 -13.88
C LEU A 19 9.07 -38.13 -14.01
N GLN A 20 9.59 -37.46 -12.98
CA GLN A 20 10.90 -36.84 -13.01
C GLN A 20 12.01 -37.87 -13.23
N LYS A 21 11.92 -39.05 -12.59
CA LYS A 21 12.90 -40.13 -12.75
C LYS A 21 12.91 -40.75 -14.16
N SER A 22 11.76 -40.81 -14.84
CA SER A 22 11.62 -41.36 -16.21
C SER A 22 12.03 -40.36 -17.31
N LEU A 23 12.00 -39.07 -17.03
CA LEU A 23 12.37 -38.01 -17.98
C LEU A 23 13.87 -37.72 -17.97
N THR A 24 14.54 -37.79 -16.81
CA THR A 24 15.99 -37.50 -16.69
C THR A 24 16.87 -38.48 -17.48
N GLU A 25 16.49 -39.76 -17.53
CA GLU A 25 17.26 -40.78 -18.28
C GLU A 25 17.14 -40.62 -19.81
N ARG A 26 16.02 -40.09 -20.32
CA ARG A 26 15.83 -39.84 -21.76
C ARG A 26 16.47 -38.52 -22.22
N ASN A 27 16.46 -37.50 -21.37
CA ASN A 27 16.95 -36.17 -21.75
C ASN A 27 18.49 -36.10 -21.83
N CYS A 28 19.23 -36.81 -20.96
CA CYS A 28 20.70 -36.72 -20.92
C CYS A 28 21.36 -37.26 -22.21
N MET A 29 20.79 -38.30 -22.82
CA MET A 29 21.30 -38.88 -24.07
C MET A 29 20.90 -38.04 -25.31
N SER A 30 19.75 -37.36 -25.28
CA SER A 30 19.35 -36.43 -26.36
C SER A 30 20.06 -35.08 -26.31
N ASP A 31 20.42 -34.60 -25.11
CA ASP A 31 21.04 -33.28 -24.92
C ASP A 31 22.48 -33.21 -25.44
N LEU A 32 23.23 -34.32 -25.35
CA LEU A 32 24.57 -34.42 -25.94
C LEU A 32 24.54 -34.39 -27.48
N ALA A 33 23.46 -34.84 -28.10
CA ALA A 33 23.30 -34.80 -29.56
C ALA A 33 22.78 -33.45 -30.07
N LEU A 34 22.05 -32.68 -29.24
CA LEU A 34 21.47 -31.38 -29.61
C LEU A 34 22.38 -30.18 -29.31
N SER A 35 23.36 -30.31 -28.41
CA SER A 35 24.24 -29.21 -28.00
C SER A 35 25.12 -28.62 -29.13
N LYS A 36 25.29 -29.34 -30.25
CA LYS A 36 26.12 -28.88 -31.40
C LYS A 36 25.38 -28.14 -32.51
N LYS A 37 24.05 -27.95 -32.44
CA LYS A 37 23.30 -27.26 -33.50
C LYS A 37 22.42 -26.13 -32.95
N SER A 38 22.86 -24.91 -33.24
CA SER A 38 22.07 -23.75 -33.66
C SER A 38 22.20 -22.52 -32.75
N ALA A 39 23.08 -21.60 -33.16
CA ALA A 39 22.79 -20.17 -33.01
C ALA A 39 21.66 -19.83 -34.00
N VAL A 40 20.40 -19.89 -33.53
CA VAL A 40 19.22 -19.49 -34.31
C VAL A 40 19.10 -17.97 -34.30
N PRO A 41 19.02 -17.27 -35.45
CA PRO A 41 18.71 -15.85 -35.47
C PRO A 41 17.28 -15.65 -34.95
N ARG A 42 17.13 -14.73 -33.99
CA ARG A 42 15.88 -14.44 -33.26
C ARG A 42 14.80 -13.91 -34.24
N GLN A 43 13.98 -14.81 -34.80
CA GLN A 43 12.79 -14.43 -35.56
C GLN A 43 11.82 -13.71 -34.60
N LYS A 44 11.43 -12.47 -34.94
CA LYS A 44 10.43 -11.69 -34.20
C LYS A 44 9.09 -12.44 -34.29
N ASN A 45 8.67 -13.02 -33.18
CA ASN A 45 7.46 -13.82 -33.10
C ASN A 45 6.23 -12.87 -33.18
N PRO A 46 5.21 -13.11 -34.02
CA PRO A 46 4.00 -12.26 -34.08
C PRO A 46 3.29 -12.11 -32.73
N GLN A 47 3.53 -13.03 -31.80
CA GLN A 47 3.08 -12.95 -30.40
C GLN A 47 3.70 -11.76 -29.62
N ASP A 48 4.90 -11.29 -29.97
CA ASP A 48 5.52 -10.12 -29.34
C ASP A 48 4.84 -8.80 -29.74
N LEU A 49 4.26 -8.74 -30.94
CA LEU A 49 3.48 -7.58 -31.40
C LEU A 49 2.13 -7.49 -30.70
N LEU A 50 1.48 -8.64 -30.47
CA LEU A 50 0.24 -8.72 -29.70
C LEU A 50 0.47 -8.32 -28.24
N ARG A 51 1.54 -8.82 -27.60
CA ARG A 51 1.93 -8.41 -26.24
C ARG A 51 2.22 -6.91 -26.11
N ARG A 52 2.81 -6.29 -27.13
CA ARG A 52 3.03 -4.83 -27.16
C ARG A 52 1.72 -4.05 -27.28
N ARG A 53 0.77 -4.53 -28.08
CA ARG A 53 -0.58 -3.95 -28.17
C ARG A 53 -1.34 -4.08 -26.86
N GLU A 54 -1.30 -5.26 -26.23
CA GLU A 54 -1.90 -5.49 -24.91
C GLU A 54 -1.29 -4.58 -23.85
N GLY A 55 0.03 -4.39 -23.85
CA GLY A 55 0.72 -3.45 -22.95
C GLY A 55 0.34 -1.99 -23.19
N LEU A 56 0.21 -1.57 -24.45
CA LEU A 56 -0.26 -0.21 -24.80
C LEU A 56 -1.71 0.02 -24.38
N ILE A 57 -2.59 -0.96 -24.56
CA ILE A 57 -3.98 -0.90 -24.12
C ILE A 57 -4.02 -0.81 -22.59
N GLY A 58 -3.29 -1.68 -21.88
CA GLY A 58 -3.17 -1.62 -20.42
C GLY A 58 -2.68 -0.26 -19.92
N LEU A 59 -1.70 0.35 -20.61
CA LEU A 59 -1.22 1.68 -20.30
C LEU A 59 -2.29 2.76 -20.56
N LEU A 60 -3.10 2.62 -21.61
CA LEU A 60 -4.20 3.54 -21.90
C LEU A 60 -5.28 3.51 -20.81
N PHE A 61 -5.64 2.31 -20.32
CA PHE A 61 -6.57 2.16 -19.19
C PHE A 61 -6.01 2.68 -17.86
N LEU A 62 -4.70 2.57 -17.66
CA LEU A 62 -4.02 3.10 -16.48
C LEU A 62 -3.77 4.63 -16.57
N SER A 63 -3.72 5.18 -17.79
CA SER A 63 -3.41 6.58 -18.05
C SER A 63 -4.31 7.60 -17.30
N PRO A 64 -5.66 7.46 -17.23
CA PRO A 64 -6.46 8.42 -16.48
C PRO A 64 -6.16 8.39 -14.98
N TRP A 65 -5.84 7.22 -14.41
CA TRP A 65 -5.46 7.10 -13.01
C TRP A 65 -4.10 7.74 -12.73
N ILE A 66 -3.10 7.48 -13.57
CA ILE A 66 -1.76 8.10 -13.45
C ILE A 66 -1.87 9.61 -13.62
N LEU A 67 -2.61 10.07 -14.62
CA LEU A 67 -2.79 11.49 -14.89
C LEU A 67 -3.44 12.21 -13.69
N GLY A 68 -4.49 11.61 -13.12
CA GLY A 68 -5.11 12.12 -11.90
C GLY A 68 -4.15 12.15 -10.70
N PHE A 69 -3.36 11.10 -10.50
CA PHE A 69 -2.35 11.06 -9.44
C PHE A 69 -1.29 12.16 -9.62
N VAL A 70 -0.76 12.33 -10.84
CA VAL A 70 0.27 13.32 -11.12
C VAL A 70 -0.27 14.73 -10.94
N LEU A 71 -1.45 15.04 -11.48
CA LEU A 71 -2.01 16.39 -11.42
C LEU A 71 -2.55 16.77 -10.04
N LEU A 72 -3.20 15.84 -9.32
CA LEU A 72 -3.88 16.16 -8.06
C LEU A 72 -3.04 15.86 -6.81
N LYS A 73 -2.06 14.95 -6.90
CA LYS A 73 -1.19 14.61 -5.75
C LYS A 73 0.25 15.05 -5.96
N LEU A 74 0.87 14.62 -7.06
CA LEU A 74 2.29 14.86 -7.24
C LEU A 74 2.60 16.34 -7.50
N ALA A 75 1.80 17.01 -8.34
CA ALA A 75 1.98 18.41 -8.68
C ALA A 75 1.97 19.33 -7.44
N PRO A 76 0.98 19.29 -6.52
CA PRO A 76 1.03 20.13 -5.33
C PRO A 76 2.18 19.75 -4.38
N ILE A 77 2.56 18.47 -4.28
CA ILE A 77 3.73 18.07 -3.47
C ILE A 77 5.02 18.69 -4.00
N VAL A 78 5.23 18.64 -5.32
CA VAL A 78 6.41 19.26 -5.95
C VAL A 78 6.36 20.78 -5.82
N ALA A 79 5.19 21.39 -6.00
CA ALA A 79 5.02 22.83 -5.81
C ALA A 79 5.34 23.25 -4.36
N SER A 80 4.80 22.57 -3.36
CA SER A 80 5.11 22.81 -1.94
C SER A 80 6.59 22.61 -1.63
N LEU A 81 7.23 21.62 -2.26
CA LEU A 81 8.65 21.39 -2.08
C LEU A 81 9.49 22.54 -2.66
N VAL A 82 9.15 23.02 -3.86
CA VAL A 82 9.81 24.20 -4.47
C VAL A 82 9.62 25.43 -3.59
N PHE A 83 8.40 25.67 -3.10
CA PHE A 83 8.12 26.79 -2.21
C PHE A 83 8.85 26.71 -0.87
N SER A 84 9.16 25.51 -0.37
CA SER A 84 9.91 25.33 0.86
C SER A 84 11.36 25.86 0.79
N PHE A 85 11.93 26.01 -0.41
CA PHE A 85 13.27 26.58 -0.63
C PHE A 85 13.25 28.09 -0.92
N THR A 86 12.07 28.69 -1.01
CA THR A 86 11.88 30.12 -1.27
C THR A 86 11.33 30.83 -0.03
N ASP A 87 11.61 32.12 0.12
CA ASP A 87 10.82 32.99 0.98
C ASP A 87 9.57 33.38 0.22
N PHE A 88 8.44 32.82 0.64
CA PHE A 88 7.15 33.09 0.02
C PHE A 88 6.20 33.67 1.05
N TYR A 89 6.00 34.98 0.98
CA TYR A 89 4.98 35.68 1.77
C TYR A 89 3.72 35.89 0.91
N MET A 90 2.59 35.33 1.35
CA MET A 90 1.32 35.42 0.62
C MET A 90 0.84 36.87 0.39
N LEU A 91 1.27 37.81 1.25
CA LEU A 91 0.88 39.22 1.18
C LEU A 91 1.78 40.05 0.24
N THR A 92 2.97 39.57 -0.10
CA THR A 92 3.94 40.24 -0.97
C THR A 92 4.48 39.26 -2.04
N PRO A 93 3.63 38.88 -3.02
CA PRO A 93 4.00 37.87 -4.03
C PRO A 93 5.09 38.33 -5.02
N GLU A 94 5.47 39.61 -5.01
CA GLU A 94 6.55 40.16 -5.84
C GLU A 94 7.94 39.93 -5.25
N GLU A 95 8.03 39.61 -3.95
CA GLU A 95 9.29 39.46 -3.19
C GLU A 95 9.70 37.98 -3.01
N ILE A 96 9.49 37.15 -4.03
CA ILE A 96 9.91 35.73 -3.94
C ILE A 96 11.43 35.66 -4.06
N SER A 97 12.11 35.43 -2.94
CA SER A 97 13.55 35.23 -2.90
C SER A 97 13.90 33.75 -2.70
N PHE A 98 14.90 33.24 -3.42
CA PHE A 98 15.37 31.87 -3.24
C PHE A 98 16.42 31.82 -2.12
N ILE A 99 16.04 31.31 -0.95
CA ILE A 99 16.90 31.27 0.26
C ILE A 99 17.51 29.86 0.47
N GLY A 100 17.12 28.87 -0.34
CA GLY A 100 17.67 27.51 -0.26
C GLY A 100 17.28 26.84 1.06
N LEU A 101 18.27 26.48 1.89
CA LEU A 101 18.06 25.65 3.09
C LEU A 101 17.82 26.44 4.40
N GLU A 102 17.80 27.76 4.35
CA GLU A 102 17.68 28.59 5.57
C GLU A 102 16.38 28.34 6.34
N ASN A 103 15.27 28.09 5.62
CA ASN A 103 13.98 27.72 6.23
C ASN A 103 14.08 26.49 7.13
N TYR A 104 14.87 25.48 6.73
CA TYR A 104 15.04 24.27 7.52
C TYR A 104 15.92 24.51 8.76
N LEU A 105 16.98 25.31 8.64
CA LEU A 105 17.83 25.68 9.78
C LEU A 105 17.04 26.46 10.83
N ARG A 106 16.14 27.36 10.39
CA ARG A 106 15.24 28.11 11.27
C ARG A 106 14.32 27.18 12.06
N VAL A 107 13.72 26.19 11.41
CA VAL A 107 12.83 25.21 12.06
C VAL A 107 13.58 24.31 13.04
N LEU A 108 14.83 23.93 12.75
CA LEU A 108 15.63 23.10 13.65
C LEU A 108 16.05 23.82 14.94
N GLY A 109 16.17 25.15 14.90
CA GLY A 109 16.46 25.97 16.07
C GLY A 109 15.24 26.34 16.91
N ASP A 110 14.02 26.04 16.42
CA ASP A 110 12.77 26.43 17.06
C ASP A 110 12.29 25.36 18.06
N ILE A 111 12.09 25.76 19.32
CA ILE A 111 11.66 24.86 20.40
C ILE A 111 10.20 24.40 20.22
N ASP A 112 9.36 25.22 19.59
CA ASP A 112 7.96 24.88 19.36
C ASP A 112 7.84 23.85 18.23
N ALA A 113 8.69 23.97 17.21
CA ALA A 113 8.80 22.97 16.14
C ALA A 113 9.24 21.60 16.68
N GLY A 114 10.28 21.57 17.53
CA GLY A 114 10.73 20.34 18.18
C GLY A 114 9.69 19.71 19.10
N SER A 115 8.96 20.52 19.88
CA SER A 115 7.89 20.07 20.77
C SER A 115 6.71 19.50 19.97
N SER A 116 6.32 20.14 18.88
CA SER A 116 5.23 19.69 18.00
C SER A 116 5.58 18.38 17.28
N LEU A 117 6.84 18.24 16.83
CA LEU A 117 7.32 17.04 16.15
C LEU A 117 7.37 15.84 17.11
N SER A 118 7.91 16.03 18.32
CA SER A 118 7.99 14.97 19.32
C SER A 118 6.62 14.55 19.84
N GLY A 119 5.68 15.48 20.03
CA GLY A 119 4.29 15.18 20.38
C GLY A 119 3.59 14.37 19.29
N SER A 120 3.76 14.78 18.02
CA SER A 120 3.19 14.05 16.87
C SER A 120 3.79 12.65 16.76
N LEU A 121 5.12 12.52 16.81
CA LEU A 121 5.81 11.23 16.77
C LEU A 121 5.40 10.33 17.93
N GLY A 122 5.32 10.86 19.15
CA GLY A 122 4.81 10.15 20.32
C GLY A 122 3.40 9.61 20.07
N TYR A 123 2.48 10.48 19.61
CA TYR A 123 1.13 10.08 19.26
C TYR A 123 1.12 8.95 18.22
N PHE A 124 1.89 9.04 17.14
CA PHE A 124 1.98 7.97 16.13
C PHE A 124 2.52 6.66 16.71
N LEU A 125 3.60 6.73 17.50
CA LEU A 125 4.22 5.55 18.12
C LEU A 125 3.30 4.83 19.10
N PHE A 126 2.39 5.55 19.76
CA PHE A 126 1.41 4.92 20.66
C PHE A 126 0.17 4.43 19.90
N THR A 127 -0.41 5.28 19.05
CA THR A 127 -1.70 4.98 18.42
C THR A 127 -1.61 3.86 17.38
N VAL A 128 -0.54 3.82 16.57
CA VAL A 128 -0.42 2.84 15.48
C VAL A 128 -0.30 1.40 16.01
N PRO A 129 0.58 1.08 16.99
CA PRO A 129 0.64 -0.27 17.54
C PRO A 129 -0.63 -0.68 18.26
N ILE A 130 -1.27 0.23 19.00
CA ILE A 130 -2.55 -0.06 19.68
C ILE A 130 -3.63 -0.40 18.66
N GLN A 131 -3.76 0.38 17.59
CA GLN A 131 -4.72 0.10 16.51
C GLN A 131 -4.42 -1.22 15.81
N LEU A 132 -3.14 -1.51 15.54
CA LEU A 132 -2.73 -2.76 14.91
C LEU A 132 -3.03 -3.96 15.80
N PHE A 133 -2.71 -3.86 17.10
CA PHE A 133 -3.00 -4.92 18.07
C PHE A 133 -4.50 -5.14 18.21
N ALA A 134 -5.29 -4.08 18.30
CA ALA A 134 -6.75 -4.17 18.36
C ALA A 134 -7.34 -4.82 17.09
N ALA A 135 -6.86 -4.43 15.91
CA ALA A 135 -7.30 -5.01 14.64
C ALA A 135 -6.97 -6.51 14.54
N LEU A 136 -5.75 -6.91 14.95
CA LEU A 136 -5.32 -8.30 14.97
C LEU A 136 -6.08 -9.13 16.01
N ALA A 137 -6.30 -8.59 17.22
CA ALA A 137 -7.08 -9.23 18.26
C ALA A 137 -8.53 -9.47 17.79
N LEU A 138 -9.14 -8.46 17.18
CA LEU A 138 -10.49 -8.56 16.63
C LEU A 138 -10.55 -9.58 15.49
N ALA A 139 -9.56 -9.59 14.58
CA ALA A 139 -9.45 -10.57 13.52
C ALA A 139 -9.32 -12.01 14.07
N ALA A 140 -8.51 -12.21 15.11
CA ALA A 140 -8.34 -13.52 15.77
C ALA A 140 -9.65 -14.00 16.42
N VAL A 141 -10.37 -13.11 17.11
CA VAL A 141 -11.68 -13.41 17.69
C VAL A 141 -12.69 -13.84 16.62
N PHE A 142 -12.78 -13.08 15.51
CA PHE A 142 -13.69 -13.40 14.42
C PHE A 142 -13.28 -14.64 13.59
N SER A 143 -11.99 -15.00 13.59
CA SER A 143 -11.52 -16.24 12.96
C SER A 143 -12.04 -17.47 13.70
N SER A 144 -12.11 -17.43 15.03
CA SER A 144 -12.59 -18.56 15.84
C SER A 144 -14.05 -18.93 15.54
N ASN A 145 -14.37 -20.23 15.39
CA ASN A 145 -15.75 -20.70 15.14
C ASN A 145 -16.70 -20.57 16.35
N ARG A 146 -16.22 -20.02 17.47
CA ARG A 146 -17.01 -19.86 18.71
C ARG A 146 -18.00 -18.70 18.64
N VAL A 147 -17.75 -17.70 17.80
CA VAL A 147 -18.68 -16.57 17.62
C VAL A 147 -19.82 -17.02 16.70
N ARG A 148 -21.03 -17.18 17.23
CA ARG A 148 -22.22 -17.62 16.47
C ARG A 148 -22.83 -16.50 15.61
N ALA A 149 -22.72 -15.24 16.04
CA ALA A 149 -23.34 -14.09 15.38
C ALA A 149 -22.35 -13.22 14.56
N LYS A 150 -21.39 -13.84 13.86
CA LYS A 150 -20.36 -13.11 13.08
C LYS A 150 -20.95 -12.16 12.03
N SER A 151 -22.06 -12.54 11.42
CA SER A 151 -22.70 -11.76 10.35
C SER A 151 -23.31 -10.44 10.84
N PHE A 152 -23.72 -10.37 12.12
CA PHE A 152 -24.28 -9.16 12.71
C PHE A 152 -23.21 -8.29 13.38
N LEU A 153 -22.25 -8.93 14.07
CA LEU A 153 -21.19 -8.21 14.76
C LEU A 153 -20.23 -7.50 13.80
N ARG A 154 -19.91 -8.10 12.65
CA ARG A 154 -18.99 -7.52 11.67
C ARG A 154 -19.40 -6.11 11.23
N PRO A 155 -20.61 -5.87 10.68
CA PRO A 155 -21.02 -4.53 10.26
C PRO A 155 -21.13 -3.54 11.43
N LEU A 156 -21.50 -3.98 12.64
CA LEU A 156 -21.60 -3.10 13.80
C LEU A 156 -20.24 -2.51 14.21
N PHE A 157 -19.17 -3.30 14.13
CA PHE A 157 -17.80 -2.80 14.37
C PHE A 157 -17.27 -1.90 13.24
N PHE A 158 -17.76 -2.05 12.01
CA PHE A 158 -17.37 -1.22 10.87
C PHE A 158 -18.23 0.05 10.71
N MET A 159 -19.43 0.11 11.31
CA MET A 159 -20.27 1.31 11.29
C MET A 159 -19.55 2.61 11.67
N PRO A 160 -18.74 2.68 12.74
CA PRO A 160 -18.10 3.93 13.13
C PRO A 160 -17.08 4.44 12.10
N SER A 161 -16.51 3.59 11.23
CA SER A 161 -15.55 4.06 10.21
C SER A 161 -16.23 4.80 9.05
N ILE A 162 -17.56 4.77 8.97
CA ILE A 162 -18.36 5.51 8.00
C ILE A 162 -18.64 6.94 8.51
N ILE A 163 -18.51 7.17 9.83
CA ILE A 163 -18.74 8.49 10.44
C ILE A 163 -17.58 9.42 10.06
N PRO A 164 -17.86 10.60 9.47
CA PRO A 164 -16.80 11.55 9.13
C PRO A 164 -16.12 12.10 10.39
N ALA A 165 -14.83 12.37 10.32
CA ALA A 165 -14.03 12.84 11.46
C ALA A 165 -14.61 14.11 12.12
N GLY A 166 -15.19 15.02 11.33
CA GLY A 166 -15.85 16.22 11.86
C GLY A 166 -17.04 15.91 12.77
N ALA A 167 -17.85 14.89 12.44
CA ALA A 167 -18.97 14.49 13.29
C ALA A 167 -18.49 13.85 14.61
N ILE A 168 -17.42 13.06 14.54
CA ILE A 168 -16.77 12.49 15.73
C ILE A 168 -16.28 13.62 16.66
N LEU A 169 -15.69 14.68 16.10
CA LEU A 169 -15.24 15.84 16.87
C LEU A 169 -16.40 16.54 17.58
N PHE A 170 -17.52 16.78 16.90
CA PHE A 170 -18.69 17.41 17.53
C PHE A 170 -19.27 16.55 18.65
N ILE A 171 -19.35 15.23 18.46
CA ILE A 171 -19.78 14.30 19.52
C ILE A 171 -18.83 14.37 20.71
N TYR A 172 -17.52 14.40 20.46
CA TYR A 172 -16.50 14.50 21.51
C TYR A 172 -16.60 15.83 22.27
N LEU A 173 -16.75 16.96 21.57
CA LEU A 173 -16.89 18.27 22.20
C LEU A 173 -18.16 18.37 23.04
N GLY A 174 -19.30 17.86 22.53
CA GLY A 174 -20.54 17.79 23.30
C GLY A 174 -20.49 16.80 24.46
N PHE A 175 -19.58 15.82 24.42
CA PHE A 175 -19.35 14.88 25.52
C PHE A 175 -18.45 15.47 26.61
N VAL A 176 -17.50 16.34 26.27
CA VAL A 176 -16.51 16.93 27.19
C VAL A 176 -16.96 18.28 27.76
N ASP A 177 -18.03 18.89 27.24
CA ASP A 177 -18.52 20.20 27.71
C ASP A 177 -19.00 20.16 29.17
N PRO A 178 -18.39 20.92 30.11
CA PRO A 178 -18.75 20.87 31.54
C PRO A 178 -20.12 21.47 31.90
N GLY A 179 -20.73 22.24 30.98
CA GLY A 179 -21.97 22.98 31.25
C GLY A 179 -23.24 22.29 30.73
N SER A 180 -23.19 21.80 29.49
CA SER A 180 -24.31 21.13 28.81
C SER A 180 -24.03 19.68 28.43
N GLY A 181 -22.85 19.18 28.81
CA GLY A 181 -22.42 17.83 28.51
C GLY A 181 -23.37 16.77 29.05
N TRP A 182 -23.33 15.62 28.40
CA TRP A 182 -24.05 14.44 28.84
C TRP A 182 -23.41 13.77 30.08
N LEU A 183 -22.38 14.41 30.65
CA LEU A 183 -21.68 14.11 31.90
C LEU A 183 -21.50 15.38 32.74
#